data_AF-I2FT39-F1
#
_entry.id   AF-I2FT39-F1
#
_cell.length_a   1.000
_cell.length_b   1.000
_cell.length_c   1.000
_cell.angle_alpha   90.00
_cell.angle_beta   90.00
_cell.angle_gamma   90.00
#
_symmetry.space_group_name_H-M   'P 1'
#
loop_
_entity.id
_entity.type
_entity.pdbx_description
1 polymer ?
#
loop_
_entity_poly.entity_id
_entity_poly.type
_entity_poly.pdbx_seq_one_letter_code
_entity_poly.pdbx_strand_id
1 'polypeptide(L)'
;MHNNTIKIVSSIDVESHILPRITLSSLLRSQAIALHSLLRSSSFTSTPSQCPPRLSLTAPDYTQLFMPARISSSPGSVIKCVSVPKPSSSSARSGIPGVNLLFDDDTGRLSHVVNSTCLTALRTAAGSLLSSVLALGKVKDQVKSILVFGDGAQTVFHIWLHLRYFPSIKQVTVVVGQHRNLTAEDVRVKEDKLQAQLSALLHNRSLSKCSLTFLRADSEKSQVETALGTASIICTCTPSTVPLFDHSSVVSPIRTHICAVGSYKPTMCELPPEVVRSASSQGSLMVDSKEACSHEAGCLIQAGLQVEEGSVELGTLLPDPTVGEEEAYLERLEKQQWKEAEVSVFKSVGVGLQDVEATKLVVRLSEGFGVDVPF
;
A
#
# COMPACT_ATOMS: atom_id res chain seq x y z
N MET A 1 -25.75 9.58 -33.63
CA MET A 1 -25.36 9.85 -32.23
C MET A 1 -24.48 8.69 -31.81
N HIS A 2 -23.19 8.90 -31.53
CA HIS A 2 -22.39 7.84 -30.91
C HIS A 2 -22.93 7.64 -29.50
N ASN A 3 -23.41 6.44 -29.18
CA ASN A 3 -23.95 6.12 -27.87
C ASN A 3 -22.78 6.13 -26.88
N ASN A 4 -22.55 7.28 -26.25
CA ASN A 4 -21.46 7.47 -25.32
C ASN A 4 -21.90 6.85 -24.00
N THR A 5 -21.41 5.65 -23.71
CA THR A 5 -21.74 4.90 -22.50
C THR A 5 -20.57 4.92 -21.54
N ILE A 6 -20.84 5.22 -20.27
CA ILE A 6 -19.86 5.11 -19.18
C ILE A 6 -20.22 3.89 -18.35
N LYS A 7 -19.22 3.09 -17.99
CA LYS A 7 -19.41 1.95 -17.09
C LYS A 7 -19.16 2.32 -15.64
N ILE A 8 -20.13 2.07 -14.77
CA ILE A 8 -20.02 2.27 -13.33
C ILE A 8 -19.70 0.94 -12.65
N VAL A 9 -18.58 0.89 -11.92
CA VAL A 9 -18.16 -0.27 -11.12
C VAL A 9 -18.33 0.09 -9.64
N SER A 10 -19.32 -0.52 -9.00
CA SER A 10 -19.70 -0.23 -7.61
C SER A 10 -18.74 -0.86 -6.59
N SER A 11 -18.88 -0.52 -5.31
CA SER A 11 -18.12 -1.18 -4.24
C SER A 11 -18.43 -2.68 -4.15
N ILE A 12 -19.69 -3.07 -4.40
CA ILE A 12 -20.11 -4.48 -4.39
C ILE A 12 -19.44 -5.24 -5.53
N ASP A 13 -19.39 -4.65 -6.73
CA ASP A 13 -18.66 -5.23 -7.88
C ASP A 13 -17.19 -5.43 -7.54
N VAL A 14 -16.55 -4.42 -6.95
CA VAL A 14 -15.13 -4.50 -6.55
C VAL A 14 -14.93 -5.59 -5.51
N GLU A 15 -15.64 -5.53 -4.38
CA GLU A 15 -15.37 -6.35 -3.20
C GLU A 15 -15.79 -7.81 -3.38
N SER A 16 -16.98 -8.05 -3.96
CA SER A 16 -17.57 -9.39 -4.04
C SER A 16 -17.18 -10.15 -5.31
N HIS A 17 -16.81 -9.45 -6.39
CA HIS A 17 -16.64 -10.06 -7.71
C HIS A 17 -15.23 -9.89 -8.28
N ILE A 18 -14.60 -8.73 -8.08
CA ILE A 18 -13.31 -8.42 -8.69
C ILE A 18 -12.14 -8.80 -7.78
N LEU A 19 -12.14 -8.42 -6.49
CA LEU A 19 -11.05 -8.76 -5.55
C LEU A 19 -10.75 -10.28 -5.50
N PRO A 20 -11.75 -11.19 -5.48
CA PRO A 20 -11.49 -12.63 -5.50
C PRO A 20 -10.77 -13.13 -6.76
N ARG A 21 -10.89 -12.41 -7.89
CA ARG A 21 -10.27 -12.76 -9.18
C ARG A 21 -8.83 -12.26 -9.30
N ILE A 22 -8.39 -11.33 -8.46
CA ILE A 22 -7.04 -10.77 -8.52
C ILE A 22 -6.02 -11.81 -8.05
N THR A 23 -5.14 -12.24 -8.97
CA THR A 23 -3.97 -13.06 -8.65
C THR A 23 -2.83 -12.19 -8.13
N LEU A 24 -1.91 -12.77 -7.33
CA LEU A 24 -0.71 -12.03 -6.91
C LEU A 24 0.12 -11.57 -8.11
N SER A 25 0.29 -12.41 -9.12
CA SER A 25 1.06 -12.04 -10.32
C SER A 25 0.43 -10.85 -11.05
N SER A 26 -0.89 -10.85 -11.28
CA SER A 26 -1.59 -9.73 -11.94
C SER A 26 -1.46 -8.41 -11.18
N LEU A 27 -1.61 -8.46 -9.84
CA LEU A 27 -1.55 -7.28 -8.98
C LEU A 27 -0.14 -6.71 -8.87
N LEU A 28 0.83 -7.58 -8.62
CA LEU A 28 2.23 -7.17 -8.47
C LEU A 28 2.81 -6.67 -9.79
N ARG A 29 2.43 -7.30 -10.92
CA ARG A 29 2.78 -6.80 -12.26
C ARG A 29 2.17 -5.42 -12.53
N SER A 30 0.89 -5.24 -12.23
CA SER A 30 0.19 -3.95 -12.34
C SER A 30 0.94 -2.84 -11.57
N GLN A 31 1.31 -3.09 -10.32
CA GLN A 31 2.06 -2.10 -9.54
C GLN A 31 3.50 -1.91 -10.02
N ALA A 32 4.13 -2.94 -10.59
CA ALA A 32 5.43 -2.80 -11.20
C ALA A 32 5.40 -1.93 -12.46
N ILE A 33 4.35 -1.99 -13.28
CA ILE A 33 4.16 -1.07 -14.42
C ILE A 33 4.12 0.37 -13.91
N ALA A 34 3.36 0.64 -12.85
CA ALA A 34 3.27 1.97 -12.25
C ALA A 34 4.63 2.46 -11.73
N LEU A 35 5.36 1.61 -11.01
CA LEU A 35 6.66 1.97 -10.42
C LEU A 35 7.77 2.13 -11.47
N HIS A 36 7.81 1.27 -12.49
CA HIS A 36 8.71 1.46 -13.65
C HIS A 36 8.41 2.77 -14.38
N SER A 37 7.15 3.18 -14.44
CA SER A 37 6.74 4.42 -15.10
C SER A 37 7.10 5.70 -14.33
N LEU A 38 7.52 5.58 -13.06
CA LEU A 38 8.09 6.69 -12.27
C LEU A 38 9.57 6.90 -12.58
N LEU A 39 10.27 5.85 -13.01
CA LEU A 39 11.68 5.94 -13.36
C LEU A 39 11.79 6.92 -14.51
N ARG A 40 12.55 8.00 -14.30
CA ARG A 40 12.75 9.03 -15.32
C ARG A 40 13.30 8.36 -16.56
N SER A 41 12.46 8.25 -17.59
CA SER A 41 12.90 7.83 -18.91
C SER A 41 13.87 8.89 -19.44
N SER A 42 15.16 8.56 -19.41
CA SER A 42 16.13 9.04 -20.39
C SER A 42 15.81 8.54 -21.81
N SER A 43 14.72 7.77 -21.99
CA SER A 43 14.24 7.28 -23.27
C SER A 43 13.27 8.26 -23.95
N PHE A 44 13.52 8.45 -25.25
CA PHE A 44 12.85 9.31 -26.21
C PHE A 44 11.39 8.88 -26.53
N THR A 45 10.53 8.65 -25.53
CA THR A 45 9.08 8.59 -25.81
C THR A 45 8.57 10.01 -26.02
N SER A 46 7.85 10.26 -27.12
CA SER A 46 7.35 11.59 -27.47
C SER A 46 6.45 12.22 -26.39
N THR A 47 5.85 11.39 -25.53
CA THR A 47 5.10 11.83 -24.34
C THR A 47 5.54 11.03 -23.10
N PRO A 48 6.01 11.68 -22.03
CA PRO A 48 6.33 11.01 -20.76
C PRO A 48 5.07 10.75 -19.92
N SER A 49 5.16 9.79 -18.98
CA SER A 49 4.15 9.61 -17.92
C SER A 49 4.04 10.88 -17.07
N GLN A 50 2.84 11.15 -16.55
CA GLN A 50 2.54 12.38 -15.82
C GLN A 50 1.93 12.04 -14.46
N CYS A 51 2.52 12.56 -13.40
CA CYS A 51 2.03 12.42 -12.03
C CYS A 51 2.12 13.78 -11.31
N PRO A 52 1.31 14.77 -11.72
CA PRO A 52 1.30 16.09 -11.08
C PRO A 52 0.96 15.98 -9.57
N PRO A 53 1.35 16.99 -8.77
CA PRO A 53 1.00 17.05 -7.36
C PRO A 53 -0.52 16.98 -7.14
N ARG A 54 -0.92 16.33 -6.05
CA ARG A 54 -2.34 16.24 -5.65
C ARG A 54 -2.92 17.64 -5.39
N LEU A 55 -4.12 17.92 -5.90
CA LEU A 55 -4.88 19.12 -5.57
C LEU A 55 -5.74 18.87 -4.33
N SER A 56 -5.93 19.91 -3.51
CA SER A 56 -6.68 19.82 -2.25
C SER A 56 -7.74 20.92 -2.17
N LEU A 57 -8.97 20.54 -1.82
CA LEU A 57 -10.03 21.45 -1.39
C LEU A 57 -10.35 21.18 0.08
N THR A 58 -10.43 22.24 0.89
CA THR A 58 -10.76 22.13 2.31
C THR A 58 -12.23 22.50 2.53
N ALA A 59 -13.02 21.54 2.99
CA ALA A 59 -14.37 21.76 3.50
C ALA A 59 -14.36 21.77 5.03
N PRO A 60 -15.45 22.17 5.72
CA PRO A 60 -15.53 22.12 7.18
C PRO A 60 -15.22 20.73 7.76
N ASP A 61 -15.82 19.69 7.19
CA ASP A 61 -15.79 18.31 7.71
C ASP A 61 -14.76 17.38 7.06
N TYR A 62 -14.24 17.74 5.89
CA TYR A 62 -13.31 16.88 5.14
C TYR A 62 -12.33 17.70 4.32
N THR A 63 -11.24 17.05 3.92
CA THR A 63 -10.35 17.51 2.85
C THR A 63 -10.58 16.64 1.63
N GLN A 64 -10.94 17.23 0.51
CA GLN A 64 -11.10 16.52 -0.75
C GLN A 64 -9.80 16.62 -1.56
N LEU A 65 -9.33 15.48 -2.06
CA LEU A 65 -8.10 15.37 -2.84
C LEU A 65 -8.42 14.91 -4.25
N PHE A 66 -7.74 15.51 -5.22
CA PHE A 66 -7.79 15.14 -6.63
C PHE A 66 -6.38 14.77 -7.08
N MET A 67 -6.21 13.55 -7.58
CA MET A 67 -4.91 13.00 -7.94
C MET A 67 -4.96 12.52 -9.40
N PRO A 68 -4.76 13.43 -10.38
CA PRO A 68 -4.66 13.06 -11.78
C PRO A 68 -3.31 12.40 -12.07
N ALA A 69 -3.31 11.33 -12.87
CA ALA A 69 -2.10 10.68 -13.34
C ALA A 69 -2.33 9.98 -14.68
N ARG A 70 -1.28 9.87 -15.50
CA ARG A 70 -1.28 9.23 -16.82
C ARG A 70 -0.01 8.41 -17.01
N ILE A 71 -0.15 7.19 -17.51
CA ILE A 71 0.99 6.31 -17.81
C ILE A 71 1.13 6.19 -19.33
N SER A 72 2.35 6.40 -19.84
CA SER A 72 2.61 6.34 -21.28
C SER A 72 2.85 4.92 -21.80
N SER A 73 3.48 4.05 -21.00
CA SER A 73 3.75 2.64 -21.35
C SER A 73 2.49 1.75 -21.31
N SER A 74 1.43 2.25 -20.70
CA SER A 74 0.17 1.58 -20.45
C SER A 74 -0.94 2.63 -20.62
N PRO A 75 -1.34 2.96 -21.87
CA PRO A 75 -2.17 4.11 -22.17
C PRO A 75 -3.44 4.20 -21.32
N GLY A 76 -3.75 5.42 -20.88
CA GLY A 76 -4.90 5.73 -20.04
C GLY A 76 -4.52 6.71 -18.94
N SER A 77 -5.50 7.49 -18.50
CA SER A 77 -5.34 8.41 -17.38
C SER A 77 -6.44 8.21 -16.35
N VAL A 78 -6.09 8.42 -15.08
CA VAL A 78 -7.02 8.34 -13.96
C VAL A 78 -7.01 9.63 -13.17
N ILE A 79 -8.18 10.09 -12.77
CA ILE A 79 -8.34 11.06 -11.68
C ILE A 79 -8.94 10.34 -10.49
N LYS A 80 -8.15 10.19 -9.42
CA LYS A 80 -8.70 9.76 -8.13
C LYS A 80 -9.26 10.96 -7.38
N CYS A 81 -10.53 10.88 -7.03
CA CYS A 81 -11.24 11.82 -6.18
C CYS A 81 -11.50 11.15 -4.84
N VAL A 82 -10.94 11.68 -3.75
CA VAL A 82 -11.05 11.05 -2.42
C VAL A 82 -11.30 12.09 -1.34
N SER A 83 -12.21 11.79 -0.42
CA SER A 83 -12.53 12.68 0.71
C SER A 83 -12.00 12.10 2.01
N VAL A 84 -11.11 12.85 2.67
CA VAL A 84 -10.53 12.49 3.97
C VAL A 84 -11.28 13.25 5.07
N PRO A 85 -12.10 12.57 5.90
CA PRO A 85 -12.80 13.22 7.00
C PRO A 85 -11.83 13.83 8.01
N LYS A 86 -12.17 14.98 8.57
CA LYS A 86 -11.43 15.57 9.70
C LYS A 86 -11.75 14.84 11.00
N PRO A 87 -10.83 14.77 11.97
CA PRO A 87 -11.04 14.06 13.23
C PRO A 87 -12.30 14.51 14.00
N SER A 88 -12.67 15.78 13.89
CA SER A 88 -13.85 16.37 14.55
C SER A 88 -15.18 16.08 13.86
N SER A 89 -15.17 15.50 12.66
CA SER A 89 -16.39 15.28 11.89
C SER A 89 -17.16 14.04 12.39
N SER A 90 -18.49 14.13 12.41
CA SER A 90 -19.36 12.98 12.66
C SER A 90 -19.17 11.86 11.62
N SER A 91 -18.76 12.24 10.40
CA SER A 91 -18.46 11.35 9.27
C SER A 91 -17.12 10.62 9.39
N ALA A 92 -16.26 10.96 10.38
CA ALA A 92 -14.94 10.35 10.56
C ALA A 92 -14.99 8.83 10.81
N ARG A 93 -16.18 8.30 11.14
CA ARG A 93 -16.41 6.86 11.35
C ARG A 93 -16.77 6.09 10.07
N SER A 94 -17.13 6.79 8.99
CA SER A 94 -17.65 6.19 7.75
C SER A 94 -16.56 5.81 6.74
N GLY A 95 -15.28 5.94 7.10
CA GLY A 95 -14.15 5.63 6.22
C GLY A 95 -13.78 6.77 5.28
N ILE A 96 -13.03 6.45 4.23
CA ILE A 96 -12.50 7.41 3.26
C ILE A 96 -13.17 7.12 1.90
N PRO A 97 -14.31 7.75 1.58
CA PRO A 97 -14.98 7.53 0.32
C PRO A 97 -14.14 8.07 -0.85
N GLY A 98 -14.13 7.33 -1.96
CA GLY A 98 -13.43 7.75 -3.15
C GLY A 98 -13.90 7.05 -4.41
N VAL A 99 -13.63 7.71 -5.55
CA VAL A 99 -13.86 7.19 -6.89
C VAL A 99 -12.64 7.45 -7.76
N ASN A 100 -12.38 6.54 -8.69
CA ASN A 100 -11.41 6.73 -9.76
C ASN A 100 -12.17 6.89 -11.08
N LEU A 101 -11.84 7.94 -11.82
CA LEU A 101 -12.37 8.23 -13.15
C LEU A 101 -11.32 7.81 -14.18
N LEU A 102 -11.62 6.80 -15.00
CA LEU A 102 -10.70 6.30 -16.03
C LEU A 102 -11.03 6.88 -17.39
N PHE A 103 -10.08 7.58 -17.99
CA PHE A 103 -10.20 8.18 -19.30
C PHE A 103 -9.44 7.38 -20.35
N ASP A 104 -10.06 7.23 -21.51
CA ASP A 104 -9.45 6.67 -22.70
C ASP A 104 -8.41 7.66 -23.26
N ASP A 105 -7.20 7.18 -23.52
CA ASP A 105 -6.07 8.04 -23.89
C ASP A 105 -6.17 8.57 -25.33
N ASP A 106 -6.81 7.80 -26.22
CA ASP A 106 -6.94 8.14 -27.64
C ASP A 106 -8.05 9.17 -27.88
N THR A 107 -9.17 9.04 -27.17
CA THR A 107 -10.37 9.87 -27.37
C THR A 107 -10.57 10.94 -26.30
N GLY A 108 -9.88 10.83 -25.17
CA GLY A 108 -10.07 11.68 -23.99
C GLY A 108 -11.41 11.48 -23.27
N ARG A 109 -12.19 10.46 -23.65
CA ARG A 109 -13.52 10.21 -23.07
C ARG A 109 -13.42 9.48 -21.74
N LEU A 110 -14.30 9.83 -20.81
CA LEU A 110 -14.50 9.07 -19.59
C LEU A 110 -15.10 7.71 -19.96
N SER A 111 -14.41 6.63 -19.61
CA SER A 111 -14.83 5.26 -19.91
C SER A 111 -15.45 4.57 -18.69
N HIS A 112 -14.86 4.77 -17.51
CA HIS A 112 -15.29 4.10 -16.28
C HIS A 112 -15.30 5.03 -15.07
N VAL A 113 -16.28 4.81 -14.19
CA VAL A 113 -16.32 5.34 -12.83
C VAL A 113 -16.21 4.15 -11.88
N VAL A 114 -15.11 4.07 -11.12
CA VAL A 114 -14.80 2.92 -10.27
C VAL A 114 -14.79 3.35 -8.81
N ASN A 115 -15.55 2.67 -7.95
CA ASN A 115 -15.41 2.87 -6.50
C ASN A 115 -13.98 2.56 -6.07
N SER A 116 -13.30 3.50 -5.40
CA SER A 116 -11.88 3.39 -5.06
C SER A 116 -11.58 3.24 -3.58
N THR A 117 -12.63 3.04 -2.76
CA THR A 117 -12.54 3.02 -1.29
C THR A 117 -11.50 2.02 -0.80
N CYS A 118 -11.48 0.80 -1.38
CA CYS A 118 -10.50 -0.23 -1.04
C CYS A 118 -9.28 -0.25 -1.98
N LEU A 119 -9.34 0.38 -3.17
CA LEU A 119 -8.25 0.36 -4.16
C LEU A 119 -6.98 1.02 -3.63
N THR A 120 -7.10 2.08 -2.83
CA THR A 120 -5.91 2.69 -2.20
C THR A 120 -5.23 1.72 -1.24
N ALA A 121 -5.99 0.93 -0.47
CA ALA A 121 -5.41 -0.08 0.42
C ALA A 121 -4.80 -1.24 -0.37
N LEU A 122 -5.49 -1.71 -1.42
CA LEU A 122 -5.02 -2.76 -2.33
C LEU A 122 -3.66 -2.40 -2.96
N ARG A 123 -3.58 -1.24 -3.61
CA ARG A 123 -2.38 -0.81 -4.35
C ARG A 123 -1.21 -0.51 -3.43
N THR A 124 -1.46 0.09 -2.27
CA THR A 124 -0.43 0.35 -1.25
C THR A 124 0.13 -0.96 -0.68
N ALA A 125 -0.75 -1.89 -0.30
CA ALA A 125 -0.34 -3.20 0.20
C ALA A 125 0.41 -4.02 -0.86
N ALA A 126 0.06 -3.88 -2.14
CA ALA A 126 0.77 -4.52 -3.24
C ALA A 126 2.19 -3.95 -3.43
N GLY A 127 2.37 -2.62 -3.32
CA GLY A 127 3.69 -2.00 -3.29
C GLY A 127 4.55 -2.51 -2.12
N SER A 128 3.97 -2.60 -0.92
CA SER A 128 4.62 -3.20 0.25
C SER A 128 4.94 -4.69 0.04
N LEU A 129 4.09 -5.43 -0.66
CA LEU A 129 4.37 -6.84 -0.94
C LEU A 129 5.50 -7.00 -1.95
N LEU A 130 5.60 -6.14 -2.97
CA LEU A 130 6.73 -6.11 -3.90
C LEU A 130 8.06 -5.96 -3.14
N SER A 131 8.15 -5.02 -2.21
CA SER A 131 9.36 -4.83 -1.40
C SER A 131 9.63 -6.01 -0.47
N SER A 132 8.60 -6.57 0.17
CA SER A 132 8.72 -7.76 1.02
C SER A 132 9.22 -8.98 0.24
N VAL A 133 8.78 -9.18 -1.00
CA VAL A 133 9.26 -10.29 -1.85
C VAL A 133 10.75 -10.13 -2.14
N LEU A 134 11.20 -8.91 -2.47
CA LEU A 134 12.63 -8.64 -2.71
C LEU A 134 13.47 -8.85 -1.44
N ALA A 135 12.96 -8.42 -0.28
CA ALA A 135 13.66 -8.49 0.99
C ALA A 135 13.75 -9.92 1.56
N LEU A 136 12.64 -10.67 1.47
CA LEU A 136 12.44 -11.90 2.23
C LEU A 136 12.13 -13.13 1.36
N GLY A 137 11.98 -12.99 0.05
CA GLY A 137 11.63 -14.09 -0.86
C GLY A 137 12.59 -15.28 -0.80
N LYS A 138 13.89 -15.04 -0.61
CA LYS A 138 14.90 -16.11 -0.44
C LYS A 138 14.76 -16.90 0.87
N VAL A 139 14.18 -16.28 1.89
CA VAL A 139 13.94 -16.86 3.21
C VAL A 139 12.44 -16.99 3.47
N LYS A 140 11.63 -17.12 2.40
CA LYS A 140 10.16 -17.12 2.43
C LYS A 140 9.61 -18.08 3.48
N ASP A 141 10.16 -19.29 3.57
CA ASP A 141 9.72 -20.31 4.53
C ASP A 141 10.07 -20.00 5.99
N GLN A 142 10.99 -19.06 6.24
CA GLN A 142 11.41 -18.60 7.56
C GLN A 142 10.59 -17.40 8.05
N VAL A 143 9.77 -16.78 7.20
CA VAL A 143 8.89 -15.66 7.57
C VAL A 143 7.73 -16.20 8.40
N LYS A 144 7.76 -16.01 9.73
CA LYS A 144 6.77 -16.60 10.66
C LYS A 144 5.77 -15.61 11.24
N SER A 145 6.07 -14.32 11.22
CA SER A 145 5.31 -13.30 11.94
C SER A 145 5.18 -12.01 11.12
N ILE A 146 4.00 -11.41 11.21
CA ILE A 146 3.73 -10.05 10.72
C ILE A 146 3.14 -9.22 11.86
N LEU A 147 3.75 -8.06 12.10
CA LEU A 147 3.29 -7.05 13.04
C LEU A 147 2.78 -5.85 12.23
N VAL A 148 1.57 -5.36 12.54
CA VAL A 148 1.00 -4.20 11.85
C VAL A 148 0.54 -3.15 12.85
N PHE A 149 1.03 -1.93 12.72
CA PHE A 149 0.54 -0.78 13.46
C PHE A 149 -0.62 -0.12 12.72
N GLY A 150 -1.74 0.07 13.42
CA GLY A 150 -2.97 0.61 12.87
C GLY A 150 -4.03 -0.46 12.61
N ASP A 151 -5.29 -0.04 12.56
CA ASP A 151 -6.48 -0.89 12.51
C ASP A 151 -7.42 -0.54 11.33
N GLY A 152 -6.89 0.19 10.34
CA GLY A 152 -7.65 0.63 9.18
C GLY A 152 -7.62 -0.37 8.02
N ALA A 153 -8.19 0.05 6.88
CA ALA A 153 -8.19 -0.74 5.64
C ALA A 153 -6.78 -1.16 5.19
N GLN A 154 -5.77 -0.31 5.40
CA GLN A 154 -4.38 -0.66 5.08
C GLN A 154 -3.93 -1.92 5.81
N THR A 155 -4.25 -2.08 7.09
CA THR A 155 -3.93 -3.26 7.89
C THR A 155 -4.54 -4.53 7.30
N VAL A 156 -5.83 -4.47 6.93
CA VAL A 156 -6.55 -5.60 6.32
C VAL A 156 -5.84 -6.06 5.04
N PHE A 157 -5.53 -5.14 4.11
CA PHE A 157 -4.93 -5.49 2.83
C PHE A 157 -3.46 -5.91 2.96
N HIS A 158 -2.69 -5.31 3.87
CA HIS A 158 -1.31 -5.74 4.13
C HIS A 158 -1.28 -7.17 4.68
N ILE A 159 -2.11 -7.50 5.68
CA ILE A 159 -2.21 -8.86 6.20
C ILE A 159 -2.68 -9.81 5.09
N TRP A 160 -3.75 -9.46 4.37
CA TRP A 160 -4.31 -10.31 3.31
C TRP A 160 -3.28 -10.68 2.23
N LEU A 161 -2.57 -9.70 1.67
CA LEU A 161 -1.60 -9.95 0.62
C LEU A 161 -0.35 -10.69 1.14
N HIS A 162 0.15 -10.35 2.32
CA HIS A 162 1.31 -11.02 2.89
C HIS A 162 1.01 -12.47 3.27
N LEU A 163 -0.19 -12.78 3.80
CA LEU A 163 -0.60 -14.16 4.06
C LEU A 163 -0.80 -14.99 2.77
N ARG A 164 -1.15 -14.36 1.65
CA ARG A 164 -1.24 -15.05 0.35
C ARG A 164 0.14 -15.42 -0.20
N TYR A 165 1.16 -14.60 0.07
CA TYR A 165 2.52 -14.83 -0.45
C TYR A 165 3.41 -15.64 0.50
N PHE A 166 3.36 -15.38 1.82
CA PHE A 166 4.16 -16.04 2.85
C PHE A 166 3.30 -17.06 3.64
N PRO A 167 3.10 -18.30 3.15
CA PRO A 167 2.25 -19.30 3.81
C PRO A 167 2.81 -19.81 5.15
N SER A 168 4.07 -19.50 5.44
CA SER A 168 4.77 -19.82 6.69
C SER A 168 4.42 -18.89 7.85
N ILE A 169 3.75 -17.76 7.60
CA ILE A 169 3.27 -16.87 8.66
C ILE A 169 2.28 -17.66 9.54
N LYS A 170 2.51 -17.61 10.86
CA LYS A 170 1.69 -18.24 11.91
C LYS A 170 1.18 -17.24 12.94
N GLN A 171 1.81 -16.07 13.03
CA GLN A 171 1.44 -15.04 13.99
C GLN A 171 1.18 -13.72 13.28
N VAL A 172 -0.01 -13.17 13.50
CA VAL A 172 -0.41 -11.85 13.05
C VAL A 172 -0.70 -11.01 14.30
N THR A 173 0.05 -9.94 14.48
CA THR A 173 -0.14 -9.02 15.60
C THR A 173 -0.55 -7.64 15.08
N VAL A 174 -1.63 -7.08 15.60
CA VAL A 174 -2.14 -5.75 15.25
C VAL A 174 -2.04 -4.84 16.46
N VAL A 175 -1.31 -3.73 16.32
CA VAL A 175 -1.14 -2.73 17.38
C VAL A 175 -2.08 -1.56 17.16
N VAL A 176 -2.90 -1.26 18.16
CA VAL A 176 -3.95 -0.24 18.10
C VAL A 176 -3.78 0.83 19.19
N GLY A 177 -4.50 1.95 19.06
CA GLY A 177 -4.55 2.98 20.11
C GLY A 177 -3.40 4.00 20.13
N GLN A 178 -2.50 4.00 19.14
CA GLN A 178 -1.32 4.88 19.08
C GLN A 178 -1.62 6.40 19.15
N HIS A 179 -2.82 6.83 18.71
CA HIS A 179 -3.21 8.25 18.69
C HIS A 179 -4.52 8.53 19.41
N ARG A 180 -5.08 7.52 20.11
CA ARG A 180 -6.38 7.59 20.76
C ARG A 180 -6.41 6.60 21.91
N ASN A 181 -6.90 7.04 23.07
CA ASN A 181 -7.21 6.13 24.16
C ASN A 181 -8.41 5.27 23.74
N LEU A 182 -8.18 3.96 23.59
CA LEU A 182 -9.22 3.00 23.26
C LEU A 182 -9.61 2.21 24.50
N THR A 183 -10.91 2.09 24.75
CA THR A 183 -11.41 1.18 25.77
C THR A 183 -11.24 -0.27 25.30
N ALA A 184 -11.33 -1.24 26.22
CA ALA A 184 -11.30 -2.66 25.86
C ALA A 184 -12.41 -3.04 24.87
N GLU A 185 -13.58 -2.40 24.99
CA GLU A 185 -14.71 -2.60 24.08
C GLU A 185 -14.42 -2.03 22.68
N ASP A 186 -13.81 -0.83 22.60
CA ASP A 186 -13.41 -0.26 21.30
C ASP A 186 -12.43 -1.17 20.55
N VAL A 187 -11.48 -1.78 21.28
CA VAL A 187 -10.53 -2.73 20.72
C VAL A 187 -11.24 -3.98 20.22
N ARG A 188 -12.17 -4.54 21.01
CA ARG A 188 -12.95 -5.71 20.61
C ARG A 188 -13.76 -5.47 19.34
N VAL A 189 -14.44 -4.32 19.24
CA VAL A 189 -15.20 -3.95 18.03
C VAL A 189 -14.28 -3.84 16.80
N LYS A 190 -13.08 -3.28 16.98
CA LYS A 190 -12.08 -3.19 15.89
C LYS A 190 -11.55 -4.55 15.48
N GLU A 191 -11.28 -5.42 16.46
CA GLU A 191 -10.87 -6.80 16.25
C GLU A 191 -11.92 -7.59 15.46
N ASP A 192 -13.18 -7.59 15.93
CA ASP A 192 -14.30 -8.27 15.27
C ASP A 192 -14.46 -7.78 13.82
N LYS A 193 -14.37 -6.47 13.59
CA LYS A 193 -14.46 -5.88 12.24
C LYS A 193 -13.31 -6.33 11.34
N LEU A 194 -12.06 -6.23 11.82
CA LEU A 194 -10.88 -6.62 11.04
C LEU A 194 -10.90 -8.11 10.74
N GLN A 195 -11.26 -8.95 11.71
CA GLN A 195 -11.39 -10.39 11.55
C GLN A 195 -12.47 -10.74 10.51
N ALA A 196 -13.63 -10.08 10.54
CA ALA A 196 -14.67 -10.27 9.53
C ALA A 196 -14.17 -9.90 8.12
N GLN A 197 -13.49 -8.77 7.97
CA GLN A 197 -12.94 -8.33 6.68
C GLN A 197 -11.85 -9.29 6.15
N LEU A 198 -10.94 -9.76 7.01
CA LEU A 198 -9.94 -10.76 6.63
C LEU A 198 -10.58 -12.10 6.26
N SER A 199 -11.58 -12.54 7.03
CA SER A 199 -12.29 -13.79 6.79
C SER A 199 -12.99 -13.79 5.42
N ALA A 200 -13.61 -12.67 5.06
CA ALA A 200 -14.21 -12.45 3.75
C ALA A 200 -13.17 -12.54 2.61
N LEU A 201 -12.03 -11.84 2.74
CA LEU A 201 -10.98 -11.82 1.71
C LEU A 201 -10.20 -13.14 1.59
N LEU A 202 -10.06 -13.89 2.68
CA LEU A 202 -9.31 -15.16 2.72
C LEU A 202 -10.21 -16.39 2.48
N HIS A 203 -11.52 -16.20 2.29
CA HIS A 203 -12.50 -17.28 2.18
C HIS A 203 -12.33 -18.34 3.30
N ASN A 204 -12.01 -17.90 4.52
CA ASN A 204 -11.72 -18.74 5.70
C ASN A 204 -10.56 -19.75 5.59
N ARG A 205 -9.74 -19.74 4.52
CA ARG A 205 -8.72 -20.79 4.28
C ARG A 205 -7.36 -20.55 4.94
N SER A 206 -6.90 -19.29 5.01
CA SER A 206 -5.58 -18.97 5.59
C SER A 206 -5.63 -18.45 7.02
N LEU A 207 -6.73 -17.81 7.42
CA LEU A 207 -6.80 -17.21 8.77
C LEU A 207 -6.83 -18.27 9.87
N SER A 208 -7.43 -19.44 9.61
CA SER A 208 -7.46 -20.58 10.54
C SER A 208 -6.08 -21.19 10.83
N LYS A 209 -5.05 -20.83 10.05
CA LYS A 209 -3.67 -21.33 10.21
C LYS A 209 -2.77 -20.36 10.98
N CYS A 210 -3.29 -19.20 11.40
CA CYS A 210 -2.54 -18.16 12.08
C CYS A 210 -3.26 -17.73 13.36
N SER A 211 -2.50 -17.37 14.40
CA SER A 211 -3.04 -16.60 15.52
C SER A 211 -3.16 -15.13 15.12
N LEU A 212 -4.29 -14.50 15.46
CA LEU A 212 -4.49 -13.06 15.37
C LEU A 212 -4.51 -12.50 16.78
N THR A 213 -3.68 -11.50 17.06
CA THR A 213 -3.56 -10.89 18.39
C THR A 213 -3.62 -9.38 18.25
N PHE A 214 -4.46 -8.75 19.07
CA PHE A 214 -4.54 -7.29 19.19
C PHE A 214 -3.81 -6.83 20.46
N LEU A 215 -2.96 -5.81 20.31
CA LEU A 215 -2.25 -5.19 21.41
C LEU A 215 -2.53 -3.68 21.43
N ARG A 216 -2.76 -3.13 22.62
CA ARG A 216 -2.88 -1.68 22.81
C ARG A 216 -1.51 -1.06 23.04
N ALA A 217 -1.17 -0.07 22.23
CA ALA A 217 0.11 0.61 22.27
C ALA A 217 0.45 1.26 23.62
N ASP A 218 -0.56 1.80 24.31
CA ASP A 218 -0.42 2.57 25.54
C ASP A 218 -0.31 1.68 26.79
N SER A 219 -1.03 0.55 26.83
CA SER A 219 -1.10 -0.32 28.01
C SER A 219 -0.30 -1.63 27.91
N GLU A 220 0.10 -2.04 26.70
CA GLU A 220 0.74 -3.35 26.46
C GLU A 220 2.13 -3.19 25.83
N LYS A 221 2.87 -2.17 26.28
CA LYS A 221 4.15 -1.76 25.70
C LYS A 221 5.17 -2.91 25.63
N SER A 222 5.29 -3.72 26.68
CA SER A 222 6.25 -4.84 26.71
C SER A 222 5.88 -5.95 25.72
N GLN A 223 4.58 -6.23 25.52
CA GLN A 223 4.11 -7.17 24.50
C GLN A 223 4.37 -6.62 23.09
N VAL A 224 4.17 -5.32 22.87
CA VAL A 224 4.51 -4.66 21.60
C VAL A 224 6.01 -4.74 21.31
N GLU A 225 6.87 -4.46 22.29
CA GLU A 225 8.33 -4.59 22.19
C GLU A 225 8.75 -6.04 21.89
N THR A 226 8.12 -7.03 22.54
CA THR A 226 8.36 -8.45 22.25
C THR A 226 7.95 -8.83 20.83
N ALA A 227 6.80 -8.33 20.37
CA ALA A 227 6.33 -8.57 19.01
C ALA A 227 7.25 -7.91 17.97
N LEU A 228 7.75 -6.70 18.23
CA LEU A 228 8.73 -6.02 17.39
C LEU A 228 10.02 -6.83 17.25
N GLY A 229 10.55 -7.36 18.35
CA GLY A 229 11.80 -8.14 18.36
C GLY A 229 11.70 -9.53 17.73
N THR A 230 10.50 -9.97 17.35
CA THR A 230 10.27 -11.28 16.72
C THR A 230 9.59 -11.18 15.35
N ALA A 231 9.24 -9.97 14.90
CA ALA A 231 8.54 -9.74 13.64
C ALA A 231 9.48 -9.92 12.43
N SER A 232 9.10 -10.83 11.51
CA SER A 232 9.75 -10.90 10.19
C SER A 232 9.34 -9.72 9.30
N ILE A 233 8.09 -9.26 9.45
CA ILE A 233 7.53 -8.13 8.70
C ILE A 233 6.86 -7.16 9.67
N ILE A 234 7.20 -5.87 9.56
CA ILE A 234 6.56 -4.79 10.32
C ILE A 234 5.90 -3.85 9.33
N CYS A 235 4.59 -3.67 9.39
CA CYS A 235 3.87 -2.67 8.58
C CYS A 235 3.44 -1.51 9.48
N THR A 236 3.79 -0.28 9.11
CA THR A 236 3.29 0.92 9.80
C THR A 236 2.24 1.62 8.93
N CYS A 237 0.99 1.57 9.39
CA CYS A 237 -0.20 2.01 8.65
C CYS A 237 -0.97 3.10 9.42
N THR A 238 -0.25 3.98 10.12
CA THR A 238 -0.80 4.97 11.04
C THR A 238 -0.55 6.41 10.57
N PRO A 239 -1.44 7.37 10.86
CA PRO A 239 -1.20 8.78 10.60
C PRO A 239 -0.30 9.42 11.68
N SER A 240 0.66 8.68 12.23
CA SER A 240 1.47 9.14 13.37
C SER A 240 2.30 10.37 13.02
N THR A 241 2.50 11.23 14.02
CA THR A 241 3.42 12.38 13.97
C THR A 241 4.69 12.15 14.79
N VAL A 242 4.82 10.99 15.43
CA VAL A 242 5.96 10.58 16.26
C VAL A 242 6.30 9.11 16.03
N PRO A 243 7.57 8.68 16.19
CA PRO A 243 7.94 7.28 16.04
C PRO A 243 7.05 6.33 16.86
N LEU A 244 6.64 5.21 16.25
CA LEU A 244 5.70 4.24 16.84
C LEU A 244 6.33 3.30 17.87
N PHE A 245 7.65 3.20 17.88
CA PHE A 245 8.43 2.30 18.70
C PHE A 245 9.85 2.84 18.88
N ASP A 246 10.61 2.27 19.80
CA ASP A 246 12.04 2.57 19.93
C ASP A 246 12.84 1.75 18.90
N HIS A 247 13.87 2.34 18.30
CA HIS A 247 14.74 1.64 17.35
C HIS A 247 15.35 0.36 17.94
N SER A 248 15.63 0.32 19.26
CA SER A 248 16.20 -0.86 19.92
C SER A 248 15.22 -2.02 20.06
N SER A 249 13.91 -1.78 19.85
CA SER A 249 12.89 -2.82 19.88
C SER A 249 12.88 -3.66 18.61
N VAL A 250 13.47 -3.17 17.52
CA VAL A 250 13.60 -3.94 16.27
C VAL A 250 14.94 -4.67 16.30
N VAL A 251 14.90 -5.89 16.81
CA VAL A 251 16.02 -6.84 16.74
C VAL A 251 15.74 -7.88 15.68
N SER A 252 16.77 -8.27 14.93
CA SER A 252 16.62 -9.24 13.84
C SER A 252 17.19 -10.59 14.27
N PRO A 253 16.34 -11.59 14.58
CA PRO A 253 16.82 -12.96 14.77
C PRO A 253 17.14 -13.67 13.43
N ILE A 254 16.62 -13.17 12.30
CA ILE A 254 16.86 -13.68 10.94
C ILE A 254 17.00 -12.51 9.96
N ARG A 255 15.86 -11.89 9.61
CA ARG A 255 15.69 -10.67 8.79
C ARG A 255 14.34 -10.04 9.13
N THR A 256 14.31 -8.71 9.24
CA THR A 256 13.09 -7.93 9.41
C THR A 256 12.95 -6.95 8.25
N HIS A 257 11.77 -6.95 7.60
CA HIS A 257 11.42 -5.95 6.60
C HIS A 257 10.31 -5.04 7.11
N ILE A 258 10.53 -3.73 7.05
CA ILE A 258 9.60 -2.71 7.52
C ILE A 258 8.94 -2.03 6.33
N CYS A 259 7.62 -2.12 6.20
CA CYS A 259 6.82 -1.40 5.21
C CYS A 259 6.14 -0.20 5.87
N ALA A 260 6.68 1.00 5.66
CA ALA A 260 6.17 2.23 6.25
C ALA A 260 5.33 3.05 5.27
N VAL A 261 4.00 3.06 5.47
CA VAL A 261 3.04 3.59 4.48
C VAL A 261 2.04 4.59 5.05
N GLY A 262 1.94 4.73 6.37
CA GLY A 262 0.98 5.63 7.02
C GLY A 262 1.39 7.11 7.01
N SER A 263 2.70 7.39 7.00
CA SER A 263 3.28 8.74 7.03
C SER A 263 3.50 9.34 5.63
N TYR A 264 2.60 10.19 5.16
CA TYR A 264 2.65 10.79 3.80
C TYR A 264 2.66 12.32 3.80
N LYS A 265 3.01 12.93 4.94
CA LYS A 265 3.19 14.38 5.08
C LYS A 265 4.50 14.67 5.80
N PRO A 266 5.14 15.84 5.57
CA PRO A 266 6.37 16.22 6.28
C PRO A 266 6.26 16.16 7.81
N THR A 267 5.08 16.46 8.35
CA THR A 267 4.80 16.46 9.80
C THR A 267 4.48 15.06 10.36
N MET A 268 4.30 14.05 9.52
CA MET A 268 4.01 12.68 9.95
C MET A 268 5.30 11.87 10.09
N CYS A 269 5.39 11.05 11.12
CA CYS A 269 6.56 10.23 11.39
C CYS A 269 6.08 8.93 12.05
N GLU A 270 6.43 7.78 11.48
CA GLU A 270 6.13 6.45 12.05
C GLU A 270 7.39 5.71 12.49
N LEU A 271 8.54 6.03 11.88
CA LEU A 271 9.80 5.33 12.07
C LEU A 271 10.76 6.16 12.91
N PRO A 272 11.51 5.55 13.83
CA PRO A 272 12.65 6.18 14.46
C PRO A 272 13.68 6.64 13.42
N PRO A 273 14.24 7.85 13.56
CA PRO A 273 15.32 8.32 12.68
C PRO A 273 16.52 7.38 12.60
N GLU A 274 16.82 6.64 13.67
CA GLU A 274 17.90 5.65 13.75
C GLU A 274 17.67 4.48 12.79
N VAL A 275 16.43 3.99 12.69
CA VAL A 275 16.05 2.92 11.75
C VAL A 275 16.23 3.41 10.31
N VAL A 276 15.80 4.64 10.02
CA VAL A 276 15.95 5.25 8.69
C VAL A 276 17.43 5.41 8.31
N ARG A 277 18.24 6.01 9.20
CA ARG A 277 19.66 6.24 8.95
C ARG A 277 20.44 4.93 8.81
N SER A 278 20.13 3.92 9.62
CA SER A 278 20.74 2.60 9.55
C SER A 278 20.40 1.89 8.23
N ALA A 279 19.13 1.88 7.83
CA ALA A 279 18.72 1.28 6.57
C ALA A 279 19.36 2.00 5.37
N SER A 280 19.45 3.33 5.42
CA SER A 280 20.11 4.11 4.37
C SER A 280 21.61 3.82 4.26
N SER A 281 22.36 3.87 5.37
CA SER A 281 23.81 3.62 5.36
C SER A 281 24.14 2.18 4.94
N GLN A 282 23.25 1.25 5.24
CA GLN A 282 23.32 -0.13 4.78
C GLN A 282 22.77 -0.33 3.37
N GLY A 283 22.25 0.68 2.67
CA GLY A 283 21.66 0.52 1.33
C GLY A 283 20.44 -0.43 1.30
N SER A 284 19.75 -0.58 2.42
CA SER A 284 18.55 -1.39 2.60
C SER A 284 17.27 -0.56 2.75
N LEU A 285 17.30 0.70 2.31
CA LEU A 285 16.15 1.61 2.24
C LEU A 285 15.62 1.74 0.80
N MET A 286 14.43 1.21 0.58
CA MET A 286 13.63 1.38 -0.63
C MET A 286 12.62 2.53 -0.47
N VAL A 287 12.36 3.25 -1.56
CA VAL A 287 11.26 4.22 -1.67
C VAL A 287 10.38 3.91 -2.89
N ASP A 288 9.12 4.32 -2.87
CA ASP A 288 8.26 4.23 -4.06
C ASP A 288 8.66 5.22 -5.16
N SER A 289 8.93 6.47 -4.78
CA SER A 289 9.51 7.51 -5.62
C SER A 289 10.44 8.38 -4.78
N LYS A 290 11.67 8.59 -5.24
CA LYS A 290 12.63 9.50 -4.58
C LYS A 290 12.10 10.92 -4.54
N GLU A 291 11.58 11.42 -5.67
CA GLU A 291 11.02 12.76 -5.79
C GLU A 291 9.86 12.96 -4.81
N ALA A 292 8.86 12.07 -4.79
CA ALA A 292 7.73 12.20 -3.88
C ALA A 292 8.16 12.07 -2.41
N CYS A 293 9.00 11.08 -2.09
CA CYS A 293 9.47 10.87 -0.72
C CYS A 293 10.31 12.05 -0.19
N SER A 294 11.10 12.72 -1.05
CA SER A 294 11.87 13.90 -0.64
C SER A 294 11.01 15.07 -0.16
N HIS A 295 9.76 15.16 -0.62
CA HIS A 295 8.82 16.22 -0.27
C HIS A 295 7.78 15.80 0.75
N GLU A 296 7.37 14.52 0.78
CA GLU A 296 6.22 14.06 1.56
C GLU A 296 6.59 13.12 2.72
N ALA A 297 7.71 12.39 2.65
CA ALA A 297 8.03 11.34 3.63
C ALA A 297 8.62 11.94 4.92
N GLY A 298 7.77 12.36 5.85
CA GLY A 298 8.20 13.05 7.06
C GLY A 298 9.22 12.29 7.90
N CYS A 299 9.17 10.95 8.00
CA CYS A 299 10.21 10.19 8.70
C CYS A 299 11.59 10.25 8.03
N LEU A 300 11.66 10.39 6.70
CA LEU A 300 12.94 10.55 5.99
C LEU A 300 13.45 11.99 6.15
N ILE A 301 12.57 12.97 5.96
CA ILE A 301 12.87 14.40 6.08
C ILE A 301 13.35 14.74 7.50
N GLN A 302 12.61 14.31 8.52
CA GLN A 302 12.94 14.56 9.93
C GLN A 302 14.21 13.81 10.37
N ALA A 303 14.58 12.72 9.70
CA ALA A 303 15.85 12.02 9.92
C ALA A 303 17.06 12.74 9.29
N GLY A 304 16.83 13.82 8.51
CA GLY A 304 17.87 14.54 7.78
C GLY A 304 18.39 13.78 6.55
N LEU A 305 17.63 12.82 6.05
CA LEU A 305 18.07 11.96 4.96
C LEU A 305 18.05 12.70 3.62
N GLN A 306 19.17 12.63 2.89
CA GLN A 306 19.18 12.95 1.46
C GLN A 306 18.63 11.75 0.70
N VAL A 307 17.35 11.83 0.30
CA VAL A 307 16.61 10.69 -0.28
C VAL A 307 17.24 10.21 -1.59
N GLU A 308 17.82 11.11 -2.38
CA GLU A 308 18.39 10.78 -3.69
C GLU A 308 19.59 9.82 -3.57
N GLU A 309 20.53 10.10 -2.67
CA GLU A 309 21.72 9.27 -2.46
C GLU A 309 21.46 8.15 -1.45
N GLY A 310 20.57 8.39 -0.49
CA GLY A 310 20.35 7.53 0.67
C GLY A 310 19.30 6.42 0.47
N SER A 311 18.67 6.33 -0.70
CA SER A 311 17.63 5.33 -0.97
C SER A 311 17.65 4.80 -2.40
N VAL A 312 16.96 3.69 -2.62
CA VAL A 312 16.77 3.06 -3.94
C VAL A 312 15.29 3.09 -4.30
N GLU A 313 14.94 3.48 -5.53
CA GLU A 313 13.56 3.39 -5.98
C GLU A 313 13.18 1.92 -6.22
N LEU A 314 12.06 1.50 -5.65
CA LEU A 314 11.59 0.12 -5.77
C LEU A 314 11.49 -0.31 -7.24
N GLY A 315 11.03 0.59 -8.12
CA GLY A 315 10.92 0.34 -9.56
C GLY A 315 12.21 -0.16 -10.21
N THR A 316 13.40 0.32 -9.79
CA THR A 316 14.69 -0.10 -10.39
C THR A 316 15.09 -1.52 -10.05
N LEU A 317 14.47 -2.11 -9.02
CA LEU A 317 14.77 -3.46 -8.53
C LEU A 317 13.79 -4.51 -9.06
N LEU A 318 12.73 -4.08 -9.75
CA LEU A 318 11.68 -4.96 -10.23
C LEU A 318 12.04 -5.53 -11.61
N PRO A 319 11.68 -6.79 -11.91
CA PRO A 319 11.82 -7.31 -13.25
C PRO A 319 10.97 -6.48 -14.22
N ASP A 320 11.41 -6.34 -15.47
CA ASP A 320 10.64 -5.62 -16.49
C ASP A 320 9.22 -6.21 -16.59
N PRO A 321 8.17 -5.42 -16.29
CA PRO A 321 6.80 -5.93 -16.28
C PRO A 321 6.22 -6.15 -17.69
N THR A 322 6.87 -5.64 -18.73
CA THR A 322 6.47 -5.83 -20.15
C THR A 322 6.94 -7.17 -20.72
N VAL A 323 7.92 -7.81 -20.09
CA VAL A 323 8.51 -9.07 -20.54
C VAL A 323 7.77 -10.29 -19.97
N GLY A 324 7.42 -11.23 -20.83
CA GLY A 324 6.81 -12.51 -20.46
C GLY A 324 5.34 -12.42 -20.04
N GLU A 325 4.76 -13.60 -19.78
CA GLU A 325 3.35 -13.73 -19.41
C GLU A 325 3.07 -13.20 -18.00
N GLU A 326 1.82 -12.77 -17.77
CA GLU A 326 1.39 -12.20 -16.50
C GLU A 326 1.58 -13.16 -15.33
N GLU A 327 1.24 -14.43 -15.54
CA GLU A 327 1.29 -15.50 -14.53
C GLU A 327 2.71 -15.73 -14.04
N ALA A 328 3.70 -15.59 -14.92
CA ALA A 328 5.12 -15.78 -14.65
C ALA A 328 5.78 -14.59 -13.94
N TYR A 329 5.08 -13.44 -13.81
CA TYR A 329 5.66 -12.25 -13.19
C TYR A 329 6.17 -12.50 -11.75
N LEU A 330 5.38 -13.23 -10.95
CA LEU A 330 5.75 -13.54 -9.56
C LEU A 330 7.04 -14.35 -9.48
N GLU A 331 7.20 -15.36 -10.33
CA GLU A 331 8.41 -16.19 -10.36
C GLU A 331 9.65 -15.36 -10.76
N ARG A 332 9.51 -14.43 -11.71
CA ARG A 332 10.59 -13.52 -12.09
C ARG A 332 10.96 -12.54 -10.99
N LEU A 333 9.97 -12.10 -10.21
CA LEU A 333 10.18 -11.25 -9.04
C LEU A 333 10.94 -12.01 -7.94
N GLU A 334 10.59 -13.27 -7.68
CA GLU A 334 11.28 -14.14 -6.71
C GLU A 334 12.76 -14.39 -7.06
N LYS A 335 13.11 -14.27 -8.35
CA LYS A 335 14.47 -14.41 -8.86
C LYS A 335 15.29 -13.12 -8.78
N GLN A 336 14.68 -11.97 -8.49
CA GLN A 336 15.42 -10.72 -8.34
C GLN A 336 16.35 -10.78 -7.14
N GLN A 337 17.49 -10.12 -7.27
CA GLN A 337 18.44 -9.97 -6.19
C GLN A 337 18.36 -8.55 -5.65
N TRP A 338 18.22 -8.45 -4.34
CA TRP A 338 18.41 -7.21 -3.62
C TRP A 338 19.36 -7.44 -2.43
N LYS A 339 19.80 -6.33 -1.84
CA LYS A 339 20.73 -6.33 -0.73
C LYS A 339 20.12 -7.04 0.47
N GLU A 340 20.91 -7.96 1.02
CA GLU A 340 20.55 -8.68 2.22
C GLU A 340 20.98 -7.84 3.44
N ALA A 341 20.01 -7.50 4.29
CA ALA A 341 20.23 -6.74 5.51
C ALA A 341 19.41 -7.35 6.66
N GLU A 342 19.92 -7.21 7.88
CA GLU A 342 19.21 -7.64 9.08
C GLU A 342 17.88 -6.89 9.24
N VAL A 343 17.91 -5.59 8.97
CA VAL A 343 16.73 -4.73 8.90
C VAL A 343 16.73 -3.99 7.56
N SER A 344 15.61 -4.07 6.86
CA SER A 344 15.38 -3.35 5.60
C SER A 344 14.08 -2.57 5.70
N VAL A 345 13.99 -1.45 4.98
CA VAL A 345 12.85 -0.53 5.05
C VAL A 345 12.35 -0.26 3.64
N PHE A 346 11.05 -0.33 3.45
CA PHE A 346 10.35 0.27 2.33
C PHE A 346 9.50 1.43 2.84
N LYS A 347 9.78 2.63 2.34
CA LYS A 347 8.99 3.83 2.62
C LYS A 347 8.13 4.19 1.41
N SER A 348 6.82 4.30 1.61
CA SER A 348 5.90 4.77 0.57
C SER A 348 5.09 5.97 1.05
N VAL A 349 4.89 6.94 0.16
CA VAL A 349 3.94 8.06 0.32
C VAL A 349 2.73 7.94 -0.62
N GLY A 350 2.82 7.03 -1.59
CA GLY A 350 1.80 6.71 -2.57
C GLY A 350 1.78 7.71 -3.70
N VAL A 351 1.96 7.21 -4.93
CA VAL A 351 1.97 8.02 -6.15
C VAL A 351 0.74 7.74 -7.02
N GLY A 352 0.28 8.73 -7.78
CA GLY A 352 -0.94 8.62 -8.60
C GLY A 352 -0.86 7.54 -9.69
N LEU A 353 0.32 7.24 -10.22
CA LEU A 353 0.49 6.17 -11.23
C LEU A 353 0.08 4.79 -10.70
N GLN A 354 0.25 4.52 -9.39
CA GLN A 354 -0.23 3.27 -8.79
C GLN A 354 -1.77 3.17 -8.83
N ASP A 355 -2.47 4.30 -8.70
CA ASP A 355 -3.94 4.35 -8.80
C ASP A 355 -4.40 4.09 -10.25
N VAL A 356 -3.64 4.55 -11.26
CA VAL A 356 -3.92 4.27 -12.69
C VAL A 356 -3.92 2.75 -12.92
N GLU A 357 -2.83 2.07 -12.58
CA GLU A 357 -2.69 0.64 -12.83
C GLU A 357 -3.64 -0.21 -11.98
N ALA A 358 -3.91 0.19 -10.74
CA ALA A 358 -4.90 -0.49 -9.91
C ALA A 358 -6.32 -0.38 -10.51
N THR A 359 -6.69 0.79 -11.01
CA THR A 359 -7.98 0.98 -11.70
C THR A 359 -8.07 0.18 -12.98
N LYS A 360 -7.03 0.20 -13.82
CA LYS A 360 -7.01 -0.59 -15.06
C LYS A 360 -7.13 -2.08 -14.80
N LEU A 361 -6.45 -2.60 -13.77
CA LEU A 361 -6.59 -4.00 -13.37
C LEU A 361 -8.03 -4.33 -12.94
N VAL A 362 -8.64 -3.47 -12.12
CA VAL A 362 -10.03 -3.65 -11.66
C VAL A 362 -11.00 -3.62 -12.85
N VAL A 363 -10.84 -2.67 -13.77
CA VAL A 363 -11.66 -2.55 -14.99
C VAL A 363 -11.51 -3.78 -15.89
N ARG A 364 -10.28 -4.26 -16.11
CA ARG A 364 -10.03 -5.48 -16.90
C ARG A 364 -10.74 -6.70 -16.30
N LEU A 365 -10.81 -6.79 -14.97
CA LEU A 365 -11.45 -7.89 -14.26
C LEU A 365 -12.95 -7.69 -14.01
N SER A 366 -13.50 -6.51 -14.32
CA SER A 366 -14.92 -6.19 -14.18
C SER A 366 -15.76 -6.65 -15.38
N GLU A 367 -15.21 -7.47 -16.28
CA GLU A 367 -15.96 -8.04 -17.39
C GLU A 367 -17.17 -8.84 -16.86
N GLY A 368 -18.36 -8.50 -17.37
CA GLY A 368 -19.64 -9.05 -16.91
C GLY A 368 -20.22 -8.41 -15.64
N PHE A 369 -19.57 -7.39 -15.08
CA PHE A 369 -20.04 -6.63 -13.91
C PHE A 369 -20.10 -5.12 -14.18
N GLY A 370 -20.71 -4.40 -13.24
CA GLY A 370 -20.98 -2.97 -13.37
C GLY A 370 -22.23 -2.66 -14.20
N VAL A 371 -22.53 -1.38 -14.32
CA VAL A 371 -23.72 -0.86 -15.02
C VAL A 371 -23.29 0.13 -16.09
N ASP A 372 -23.71 -0.11 -17.33
CA ASP A 372 -23.53 0.85 -18.42
C ASP A 372 -24.59 1.97 -18.33
N VAL A 373 -24.13 3.21 -18.32
CA VAL A 373 -24.96 4.41 -18.20
C VAL A 373 -24.79 5.27 -19.44
N PRO A 374 -25.88 5.66 -20.12
CA PRO A 374 -25.83 6.65 -21.19
C PRO A 374 -25.36 8.01 -20.63
N PHE A 375 -24.32 8.59 -21.21
CA PHE A 375 -23.71 9.83 -20.74
C PHE A 375 -23.70 10.94 -21.79
#